data_AF-A0A662A0J5-F1
#
_entry.id   AF-A0A662A0J5-F1
#
_cell.length_a   1.000
_cell.length_b   1.000
_cell.length_c   1.000
_cell.angle_alpha   90.00
_cell.angle_beta   90.00
_cell.angle_gamma   90.00
#
_symmetry.space_group_name_H-M   'P 1'
#
loop_
_entity.id
_entity.type
_entity.pdbx_description
1 polymer ?
#
loop_
_entity_poly.entity_id
_entity_poly.type
_entity_poly.pdbx_seq_one_letter_code
_entity_poly.pdbx_strand_id
1 'polypeptide(L)'
;MSTIYIRTLKHAEHTVFGVEDGQKKYFDPKFKRYMPYSSGQQVKRSLIDKLSSVIKEVPAPTTFLFDVNKKGELKEGEVYATCDPSFPDQLFGGWMKAGKGGKARTIKRRSPLSISAMRGLHPLLAGVPKENISFDRSDRPNNEVIVRNEKGEALNDDEVIALLQGKDRSLSRKWIPNNNRATGLFVQDMAIDLRRLFSISLNSFEPEITAETEERLRELGWIESENIFGKCLVAPKKERKRLITALAEAIIDWTITSNQSRTFSLMETLAVTIGENANKIASSIRAKLSEEEDDKATPIIEEEIEGIDTFVSTAASGYIRTKKESIEAMEKAKEKLVEKMLAFDYEKQL
;
A
#
# COMPACT_ATOMS: atom_id res chain seq x y z
N MET A 1 -22.60 -10.78 -9.62
CA MET A 1 -21.32 -10.38 -9.02
C MET A 1 -21.30 -8.86 -8.79
N SER A 2 -21.13 -8.39 -7.57
CA SER A 2 -21.02 -6.93 -7.27
C SER A 2 -19.71 -6.55 -6.58
N THR A 3 -18.98 -7.54 -6.03
CA THR A 3 -17.73 -7.31 -5.33
C THR A 3 -16.75 -8.44 -5.62
N ILE A 4 -15.51 -8.07 -5.95
CA ILE A 4 -14.40 -9.01 -6.08
C ILE A 4 -13.58 -8.92 -4.79
N TYR A 5 -13.34 -10.06 -4.17
CA TYR A 5 -12.46 -10.19 -3.02
C TYR A 5 -11.15 -10.83 -3.46
N ILE A 6 -10.05 -10.29 -2.93
CA ILE A 6 -8.69 -10.71 -3.26
C ILE A 6 -7.95 -10.91 -1.95
N ARG A 7 -7.19 -12.00 -1.85
CA ARG A 7 -6.20 -12.18 -0.78
C ARG A 7 -4.86 -12.52 -1.39
N THR A 8 -3.84 -11.80 -0.97
CA THR A 8 -2.46 -12.03 -1.39
C THR A 8 -1.67 -12.59 -0.22
N LEU A 9 -0.74 -13.49 -0.53
CA LEU A 9 0.30 -13.95 0.37
C LEU A 9 1.63 -13.41 -0.16
N LYS A 10 2.31 -12.60 0.64
CA LYS A 10 3.64 -12.06 0.34
C LYS A 10 4.65 -12.58 1.33
N HIS A 11 5.85 -12.87 0.86
CA HIS A 11 7.02 -12.98 1.73
C HIS A 11 7.64 -11.59 1.90
N ALA A 12 8.25 -11.29 3.03
CA ALA A 12 9.08 -10.10 3.19
C ALA A 12 10.35 -10.47 3.96
N GLU A 13 11.49 -9.98 3.47
CA GLU A 13 12.80 -10.31 4.00
C GLU A 13 13.49 -9.03 4.50
N HIS A 14 13.60 -8.91 5.82
CA HIS A 14 14.34 -7.84 6.48
C HIS A 14 14.04 -6.42 5.96
N THR A 15 12.76 -6.09 5.76
CA THR A 15 12.32 -4.79 5.22
C THR A 15 11.74 -3.85 6.29
N VAL A 16 11.31 -2.65 5.88
CA VAL A 16 10.66 -1.66 6.74
C VAL A 16 9.26 -1.29 6.22
N PHE A 17 8.22 -1.59 7.00
CA PHE A 17 6.85 -1.18 6.67
C PHE A 17 6.50 0.17 7.28
N GLY A 18 6.70 1.23 6.49
CA GLY A 18 6.36 2.58 6.90
C GLY A 18 7.32 3.06 7.98
N VAL A 19 7.22 4.34 8.38
CA VAL A 19 8.13 4.91 9.38
C VAL A 19 7.30 5.49 10.51
N GLU A 20 7.33 4.79 11.64
CA GLU A 20 6.86 5.25 12.94
C GLU A 20 7.84 4.65 13.94
N ASP A 21 8.78 5.46 14.44
CA ASP A 21 9.92 5.03 15.27
C ASP A 21 10.73 3.87 14.66
N GLY A 22 10.92 3.89 13.32
CA GLY A 22 11.58 2.83 12.55
C GLY A 22 10.56 1.90 11.91
N GLN A 23 10.49 0.63 12.35
CA GLN A 23 9.57 -0.38 11.83
C GLN A 23 8.24 -0.35 12.59
N LYS A 24 7.15 -0.09 11.87
CA LYS A 24 5.80 -0.13 12.42
C LYS A 24 5.43 -1.51 12.96
N LYS A 25 4.89 -1.58 14.17
CA LYS A 25 4.54 -2.84 14.83
C LYS A 25 3.37 -2.68 15.81
N TYR A 26 2.70 -3.78 16.10
CA TYR A 26 1.71 -3.87 17.17
C TYR A 26 2.02 -5.07 18.07
N PHE A 27 1.47 -5.11 19.29
CA PHE A 27 1.64 -6.24 20.20
C PHE A 27 0.44 -7.21 20.07
N ASP A 28 0.71 -8.47 19.79
CA ASP A 28 -0.28 -9.56 19.84
C ASP A 28 -0.35 -10.11 21.27
N PRO A 29 -1.48 -9.94 21.99
CA PRO A 29 -1.58 -10.35 23.38
C PRO A 29 -1.69 -11.88 23.57
N LYS A 30 -2.16 -12.61 22.55
CA LYS A 30 -2.37 -14.06 22.63
C LYS A 30 -1.03 -14.81 22.54
N PHE A 31 -0.20 -14.43 21.58
CA PHE A 31 1.13 -15.02 21.37
C PHE A 31 2.24 -14.24 22.08
N LYS A 32 1.92 -13.10 22.68
CA LYS A 32 2.84 -12.22 23.42
C LYS A 32 4.03 -11.77 22.58
N ARG A 33 3.79 -11.40 21.31
CA ARG A 33 4.81 -11.04 20.33
C ARG A 33 4.52 -9.68 19.69
N TYR A 34 5.57 -8.97 19.31
CA TYR A 34 5.43 -7.81 18.44
C TYR A 34 5.36 -8.26 16.98
N MET A 35 4.38 -7.75 16.25
CA MET A 35 4.11 -8.09 14.86
C MET A 35 4.33 -6.88 13.96
N PRO A 36 5.12 -7.01 12.88
CA PRO A 36 5.22 -5.96 11.88
C PRO A 36 3.93 -5.90 11.04
N TYR A 37 3.60 -4.70 10.54
CA TYR A 37 2.52 -4.53 9.58
C TYR A 37 2.72 -3.29 8.71
N SER A 38 2.20 -3.33 7.48
CA SER A 38 2.00 -2.15 6.63
C SER A 38 0.55 -1.72 6.71
N SER A 39 0.29 -0.43 6.94
CA SER A 39 -1.08 0.07 7.04
C SER A 39 -1.80 -0.04 5.69
N GLY A 40 -3.13 -0.15 5.71
CA GLY A 40 -3.92 -0.14 4.47
C GLY A 40 -3.70 1.13 3.64
N GLN A 41 -3.38 2.26 4.27
CA GLN A 41 -3.02 3.51 3.58
C GLN A 41 -1.67 3.41 2.86
N GLN A 42 -0.68 2.79 3.47
CA GLN A 42 0.63 2.59 2.83
C GLN A 42 0.50 1.65 1.64
N VAL A 43 -0.24 0.55 1.79
CA VAL A 43 -0.53 -0.39 0.69
C VAL A 43 -1.27 0.31 -0.43
N LYS A 44 -2.30 1.10 -0.10
CA LYS A 44 -3.05 1.88 -1.07
C LYS A 44 -2.17 2.86 -1.84
N ARG A 45 -1.29 3.59 -1.15
CA ARG A 45 -0.35 4.51 -1.80
C ARG A 45 0.55 3.77 -2.79
N SER A 46 1.17 2.66 -2.37
CA SER A 46 2.01 1.83 -3.24
C SER A 46 1.24 1.29 -4.46
N LEU A 47 -0.02 0.91 -4.29
CA LEU A 47 -0.89 0.49 -5.39
C LEU A 47 -1.15 1.64 -6.37
N ILE A 48 -1.51 2.82 -5.86
CA ILE A 48 -1.78 4.00 -6.71
C ILE A 48 -0.50 4.46 -7.42
N ASP A 49 0.66 4.43 -6.75
CA ASP A 49 1.95 4.74 -7.37
C ASP A 49 2.27 3.76 -8.52
N LYS A 50 2.03 2.46 -8.31
CA LYS A 50 2.18 1.44 -9.36
C LYS A 50 1.19 1.67 -10.50
N LEU A 51 -0.07 1.99 -10.21
CA LEU A 51 -1.07 2.32 -11.22
C LEU A 51 -0.60 3.48 -12.09
N SER A 52 -0.19 4.60 -11.48
CA SER A 52 0.32 5.79 -12.17
C SER A 52 1.54 5.47 -13.03
N SER A 53 2.45 4.63 -12.53
CA SER A 53 3.60 4.16 -13.32
C SER A 53 3.20 3.34 -14.55
N VAL A 54 2.16 2.49 -14.45
CA VAL A 54 1.70 1.65 -15.56
C VAL A 54 1.03 2.48 -16.64
N ILE A 55 0.15 3.41 -16.24
CA ILE A 55 -0.54 4.31 -17.18
C ILE A 55 0.34 5.47 -17.67
N LYS A 56 1.51 5.69 -17.03
CA LYS A 56 2.46 6.77 -17.31
C LYS A 56 1.84 8.16 -17.16
N GLU A 57 0.99 8.33 -16.15
CA GLU A 57 0.34 9.59 -15.82
C GLU A 57 0.79 10.09 -14.46
N VAL A 58 0.89 11.42 -14.35
CA VAL A 58 1.16 12.08 -13.06
C VAL A 58 -0.13 12.06 -12.24
N PRO A 59 -0.09 11.65 -10.95
CA PRO A 59 -1.24 11.73 -10.07
C PRO A 59 -1.83 13.15 -10.00
N ALA A 60 -3.10 13.26 -9.64
CA ALA A 60 -3.75 14.55 -9.48
C ALA A 60 -2.99 15.48 -8.51
N PRO A 61 -2.91 16.79 -8.80
CA PRO A 61 -2.24 17.72 -7.91
C PRO A 61 -2.97 17.81 -6.57
N THR A 62 -2.20 17.91 -5.49
CA THR A 62 -2.71 18.12 -4.14
C THR A 62 -2.36 19.53 -3.68
N THR A 63 -3.35 20.26 -3.18
CA THR A 63 -3.14 21.60 -2.62
C THR A 63 -2.88 21.48 -1.12
N PHE A 64 -1.76 22.00 -0.65
CA PHE A 64 -1.41 22.08 0.77
C PHE A 64 -1.59 23.52 1.24
N LEU A 65 -2.46 23.73 2.22
CA LEU A 65 -2.63 25.03 2.84
C LEU A 65 -1.84 25.10 4.13
N PHE A 66 -1.23 26.26 4.36
CA PHE A 66 -0.60 26.61 5.63
C PHE A 66 -1.21 27.91 6.13
N ASP A 67 -1.62 27.90 7.40
CA ASP A 67 -2.09 29.09 8.09
C ASP A 67 -0.89 29.83 8.70
N VAL A 68 -0.94 31.17 8.72
CA VAL A 68 0.02 31.98 9.47
C VAL A 68 -0.63 32.39 10.79
N ASN A 69 0.02 32.08 11.90
CA ASN A 69 -0.48 32.46 13.22
C ASN A 69 -0.19 33.95 13.53
N LYS A 70 -0.72 34.46 14.64
CA LYS A 70 -0.53 35.87 15.05
C LYS A 70 0.93 36.26 15.31
N LYS A 71 1.85 35.30 15.42
CA LYS A 71 3.29 35.50 15.62
C LYS A 71 4.09 35.41 14.32
N GLY A 72 3.43 35.20 13.17
CA GLY A 72 4.09 35.04 11.88
C GLY A 72 4.63 33.63 11.61
N GLU A 73 4.26 32.63 12.43
CA GLU A 73 4.71 31.24 12.26
C GLU A 73 3.73 30.45 11.38
N LEU A 74 4.26 29.57 10.52
CA LEU A 74 3.47 28.66 9.70
C LEU A 74 2.88 27.54 10.57
N LYS A 75 1.60 27.24 10.35
CA LYS A 75 0.87 26.11 10.93
C LYS A 75 0.23 25.31 9.80
N GLU A 76 0.19 23.99 9.96
CA GLU A 76 -0.52 23.11 9.03
C GLU A 76 -1.99 23.51 8.90
N GLY A 77 -2.44 23.71 7.66
CA GLY A 77 -3.82 23.95 7.28
C GLY A 77 -4.43 22.73 6.57
N GLU A 78 -5.49 22.94 5.80
CA GLU A 78 -6.17 21.88 5.07
C GLU A 78 -5.34 21.31 3.90
N VAL A 79 -5.62 20.06 3.54
CA VAL A 79 -5.10 19.43 2.31
C VAL A 79 -6.27 19.14 1.40
N TYR A 80 -6.22 19.63 0.16
CA TYR A 80 -7.30 19.47 -0.81
C TYR A 80 -6.85 18.67 -2.04
N ALA A 81 -7.61 17.61 -2.33
CA ALA A 81 -7.64 16.99 -3.65
C ALA A 81 -8.44 17.86 -4.62
N THR A 82 -8.23 17.67 -5.93
CA THR A 82 -9.02 18.33 -6.98
C THR A 82 -10.48 17.87 -7.01
N CYS A 83 -10.81 16.71 -6.42
CA CYS A 83 -12.14 16.10 -6.44
C CYS A 83 -12.61 15.81 -7.86
N ASP A 84 -11.70 15.28 -8.68
CA ASP A 84 -11.90 15.07 -10.10
C ASP A 84 -11.65 13.58 -10.48
N PRO A 85 -12.70 12.85 -10.88
CA PRO A 85 -12.59 11.44 -11.26
C PRO A 85 -11.99 11.19 -12.64
N SER A 86 -11.67 12.23 -13.42
CA SER A 86 -10.86 12.03 -14.63
C SER A 86 -9.42 11.65 -14.31
N PHE A 87 -8.97 11.89 -13.09
CA PHE A 87 -7.68 11.41 -12.59
C PHE A 87 -7.83 10.01 -11.97
N PRO A 88 -7.14 8.98 -12.49
CA PRO A 88 -7.31 7.60 -12.03
C PRO A 88 -6.95 7.38 -10.56
N ASP A 89 -5.98 8.11 -10.02
CA ASP A 89 -5.59 8.05 -8.62
C ASP A 89 -6.73 8.52 -7.70
N GLN A 90 -7.49 9.54 -8.09
CA GLN A 90 -8.65 10.00 -7.35
C GLN A 90 -9.88 9.14 -7.60
N LEU A 91 -10.10 8.65 -8.83
CA LEU A 91 -11.20 7.76 -9.16
C LEU A 91 -11.20 6.50 -8.26
N PHE A 92 -10.03 5.89 -8.09
CA PHE A 92 -9.83 4.71 -7.25
C PHE A 92 -9.44 5.03 -5.81
N GLY A 93 -8.77 6.16 -5.56
CA GLY A 93 -8.36 6.60 -4.23
C GLY A 93 -9.49 7.21 -3.41
N GLY A 94 -10.48 7.81 -4.07
CA GLY A 94 -11.49 8.65 -3.41
C GLY A 94 -10.88 9.94 -2.82
N TRP A 95 -11.74 10.78 -2.26
CA TRP A 95 -11.34 12.06 -1.68
C TRP A 95 -12.34 12.51 -0.61
N MET A 96 -11.90 13.46 0.20
CA MET A 96 -12.75 14.24 1.07
C MET A 96 -12.23 15.68 1.08
N LYS A 97 -13.10 16.63 0.73
CA LYS A 97 -12.84 18.06 0.79
C LYS A 97 -13.89 18.69 1.70
N ALA A 98 -13.50 18.98 2.93
CA ALA A 98 -14.33 19.69 3.90
C ALA A 98 -13.92 21.17 3.92
N GLY A 99 -14.89 22.09 3.81
CA GLY A 99 -14.64 23.51 3.88
C GLY A 99 -14.39 23.99 5.32
N LYS A 100 -13.44 24.90 5.51
CA LYS A 100 -13.17 25.52 6.81
C LYS A 100 -14.40 26.27 7.34
N GLY A 101 -14.79 25.99 8.59
CA GLY A 101 -15.89 26.67 9.26
C GLY A 101 -17.30 26.35 8.74
N GLY A 102 -17.49 25.25 8.00
CA GLY A 102 -18.82 24.75 7.61
C GLY A 102 -19.57 25.59 6.58
N LYS A 103 -18.93 26.62 5.99
CA LYS A 103 -19.56 27.51 5.00
C LYS A 103 -19.71 26.88 3.62
N ALA A 104 -18.89 25.88 3.28
CA ALA A 104 -18.97 25.13 2.04
C ALA A 104 -19.39 23.68 2.32
N ARG A 105 -20.21 23.12 1.44
CA ARG A 105 -20.60 21.70 1.51
C ARG A 105 -19.36 20.82 1.38
N THR A 106 -19.33 19.76 2.18
CA THR A 106 -18.27 18.75 2.07
C THR A 106 -18.50 17.94 0.82
N ILE A 107 -17.46 17.78 0.01
CA ILE A 107 -17.46 16.93 -1.18
C ILE A 107 -16.68 15.67 -0.84
N LYS A 108 -17.28 14.50 -0.99
CA LYS A 108 -16.68 13.25 -0.53
C LYS A 108 -17.01 12.09 -1.44
N ARG A 109 -15.97 11.38 -1.87
CA ARG A 109 -16.08 10.09 -2.55
C ARG A 109 -15.34 9.03 -1.75
N ARG A 110 -16.01 7.91 -1.47
CA ARG A 110 -15.33 6.75 -0.88
C ARG A 110 -14.63 5.98 -1.98
N SER A 111 -13.41 5.53 -1.69
CA SER A 111 -12.68 4.63 -2.57
C SER A 111 -13.51 3.37 -2.88
N PRO A 112 -13.60 2.96 -4.15
CA PRO A 112 -14.18 1.65 -4.51
C PRO A 112 -13.29 0.47 -4.08
N LEU A 113 -12.05 0.75 -3.64
CA LEU A 113 -11.09 -0.24 -3.15
C LEU A 113 -11.05 -0.20 -1.61
N SER A 114 -11.51 -1.28 -0.98
CA SER A 114 -11.31 -1.50 0.46
C SER A 114 -10.06 -2.33 0.66
N ILE A 115 -9.03 -1.75 1.25
CA ILE A 115 -7.70 -2.36 1.38
C ILE A 115 -7.38 -2.55 2.86
N SER A 116 -7.18 -3.80 3.27
CA SER A 116 -6.74 -4.12 4.62
C SER A 116 -5.27 -3.76 4.86
N ALA A 117 -4.85 -3.73 6.11
CA ALA A 117 -3.43 -3.72 6.44
C ALA A 117 -2.77 -5.02 5.95
N MET A 118 -1.56 -4.92 5.41
CA MET A 118 -0.73 -6.10 5.18
C MET A 118 -0.10 -6.50 6.52
N ARG A 119 -0.49 -7.67 7.04
CA ARG A 119 -0.14 -8.15 8.38
C ARG A 119 0.42 -9.57 8.31
N GLY A 120 1.13 -10.00 9.33
CA GLY A 120 1.60 -11.39 9.41
C GLY A 120 0.46 -12.39 9.20
N LEU A 121 0.69 -13.44 8.42
CA LEU A 121 -0.25 -14.54 8.22
C LEU A 121 -0.63 -15.17 9.56
N HIS A 122 0.36 -15.33 10.43
CA HIS A 122 0.22 -15.80 11.80
C HIS A 122 1.34 -15.21 12.68
N PRO A 123 1.12 -14.99 14.00
CA PRO A 123 2.16 -14.49 14.91
C PRO A 123 3.43 -15.34 15.05
N LEU A 124 3.38 -16.58 14.55
CA LEU A 124 4.50 -17.53 14.53
C LEU A 124 5.21 -17.61 13.18
N LEU A 125 4.71 -16.89 12.17
CA LEU A 125 5.21 -16.90 10.80
C LEU A 125 5.72 -15.54 10.34
N ALA A 126 5.74 -14.54 11.22
CA ALA A 126 6.31 -13.23 10.98
C ALA A 126 6.84 -12.63 12.28
N GLY A 127 7.78 -11.70 12.18
CA GLY A 127 8.41 -11.11 13.36
C GLY A 127 9.16 -9.81 13.08
N VAL A 128 9.61 -9.20 14.18
CA VAL A 128 10.43 -7.99 14.17
C VAL A 128 11.83 -8.23 14.73
N PRO A 129 12.71 -8.99 14.06
CA PRO A 129 14.08 -9.18 14.52
C PRO A 129 14.78 -7.83 14.73
N LYS A 130 15.61 -7.78 15.77
CA LYS A 130 16.51 -6.67 16.02
C LYS A 130 17.74 -6.80 15.12
N GLU A 131 18.16 -5.69 14.57
CA GLU A 131 19.35 -5.56 13.74
C GLU A 131 20.14 -4.33 14.20
N ASN A 132 21.47 -4.38 14.06
CA ASN A 132 22.29 -3.19 14.15
C ASN A 132 22.85 -2.87 12.76
N ILE A 133 22.87 -1.60 12.38
CA ILE A 133 23.28 -1.17 11.05
C ILE A 133 24.45 -0.19 11.10
N SER A 134 25.19 -0.12 10.01
CA SER A 134 26.19 0.92 9.77
C SER A 134 25.66 1.96 8.78
N PHE A 135 25.94 3.23 9.06
CA PHE A 135 25.96 4.26 8.03
C PHE A 135 27.42 4.45 7.65
N ASP A 136 27.82 3.87 6.53
CA ASP A 136 29.21 3.87 6.06
C ASP A 136 29.34 4.69 4.78
N ARG A 137 30.25 5.67 4.82
CA ARG A 137 30.65 6.50 3.68
C ARG A 137 32.16 6.61 3.59
N SER A 138 32.89 5.68 4.21
CA SER A 138 34.36 5.70 4.26
C SER A 138 35.03 5.68 2.89
N ASP A 139 34.33 5.21 1.86
CA ASP A 139 34.73 5.19 0.46
C ASP A 139 34.65 6.56 -0.24
N ARG A 140 34.00 7.57 0.37
CA ARG A 140 33.81 8.89 -0.23
C ARG A 140 34.92 9.86 0.19
N PRO A 141 35.75 10.34 -0.76
CA PRO A 141 36.88 11.22 -0.44
C PRO A 141 36.46 12.66 -0.07
N ASN A 142 35.21 13.04 -0.36
CA ASN A 142 34.69 14.40 -0.16
C ASN A 142 33.82 14.54 1.10
N ASN A 143 33.92 13.61 2.05
CA ASN A 143 33.22 13.75 3.32
C ASN A 143 33.85 14.87 4.16
N GLU A 144 33.00 15.75 4.69
CA GLU A 144 33.42 16.72 5.70
C GLU A 144 33.21 16.13 7.09
N VAL A 145 34.26 16.14 7.92
CA VAL A 145 34.22 15.65 9.30
C VAL A 145 34.49 16.80 10.24
N ILE A 146 33.43 17.30 10.90
CA ILE A 146 33.54 18.35 11.91
C ILE A 146 33.45 17.71 13.29
N VAL A 147 34.54 17.76 14.05
CA VAL A 147 34.58 17.38 15.47
C VAL A 147 34.45 18.64 16.31
N ARG A 148 33.51 18.66 17.26
CA ARG A 148 33.27 19.83 18.12
C ARG A 148 33.63 19.55 19.56
N ASN A 149 34.14 20.57 20.25
CA ASN A 149 34.33 20.56 21.70
C ASN A 149 33.00 20.76 22.46
N GLU A 150 33.04 20.78 23.79
CA GLU A 150 31.86 20.96 24.65
C GLU A 150 31.12 22.30 24.46
N LYS A 151 31.81 23.32 23.93
CA LYS A 151 31.23 24.63 23.61
C LYS A 151 30.62 24.70 22.21
N GLY A 152 30.74 23.62 21.42
CA GLY A 152 30.24 23.55 20.05
C GLY A 152 31.19 24.14 18.99
N GLU A 153 32.42 24.50 19.37
CA GLU A 153 33.45 25.01 18.45
C GLU A 153 34.14 23.84 17.73
N ALA A 154 34.44 24.02 16.44
CA ALA A 154 35.13 22.99 15.66
C ALA A 154 36.62 22.89 16.06
N LEU A 155 37.09 21.66 16.26
CA LEU A 155 38.50 21.35 16.46
C LEU A 155 39.26 21.38 15.13
N ASN A 156 40.56 21.65 15.19
CA ASN A 156 41.45 21.51 14.03
C ASN A 156 41.93 20.06 13.82
N ASP A 157 42.56 19.79 12.68
CA ASP A 157 42.97 18.44 12.29
C ASP A 157 43.98 17.81 13.27
N ASP A 158 44.96 18.58 13.77
CA ASP A 158 45.98 18.08 14.70
C ASP A 158 45.36 17.65 16.04
N GLU A 159 44.40 18.42 16.56
CA GLU A 159 43.63 18.08 17.76
C GLU A 159 42.81 16.80 17.56
N VAL A 160 42.19 16.64 16.39
CA VAL A 160 41.42 15.44 16.05
C VAL A 160 42.34 14.22 15.91
N ILE A 161 43.49 14.35 15.25
CA ILE A 161 44.48 13.27 15.11
C ILE A 161 45.00 12.83 16.48
N ALA A 162 45.33 13.77 17.37
CA ALA A 162 45.73 13.47 18.74
C ALA A 162 44.63 12.72 19.51
N LEU A 163 43.36 13.11 19.33
CA LEU A 163 42.22 12.42 19.95
C LEU A 163 42.00 11.00 19.42
N LEU A 164 42.38 10.71 18.18
CA LEU A 164 42.27 9.40 17.54
C LEU A 164 43.47 8.48 17.82
N GLN A 165 44.59 9.00 18.30
CA GLN A 165 45.80 8.21 18.55
C GLN A 165 45.51 7.06 19.53
N GLY A 166 45.86 5.83 19.12
CA GLY A 166 45.62 4.62 19.91
C GLY A 166 44.16 4.14 19.96
N LYS A 167 43.25 4.77 19.21
CA LYS A 167 41.83 4.37 19.11
C LYS A 167 41.52 3.87 17.70
N ASP A 168 40.98 2.66 17.59
CA ASP A 168 40.43 2.14 16.34
C ASP A 168 39.03 2.73 16.09
N ARG A 169 38.97 3.99 15.63
CA ARG A 169 37.71 4.71 15.41
C ARG A 169 37.66 5.38 14.04
N SER A 170 36.69 4.97 13.24
CA SER A 170 36.32 5.66 12.00
C SER A 170 35.40 6.86 12.29
N LEU A 171 35.68 8.00 11.66
CA LEU A 171 34.84 9.20 11.71
C LEU A 171 33.83 9.29 10.55
N SER A 172 34.07 8.53 9.47
CA SER A 172 33.22 8.44 8.27
C SER A 172 32.20 7.30 8.33
N ARG A 173 32.18 6.54 9.43
CA ARG A 173 31.20 5.48 9.72
C ARG A 173 30.48 5.77 11.03
N LYS A 174 29.15 5.60 11.05
CA LYS A 174 28.33 5.63 12.28
C LYS A 174 27.69 4.27 12.52
N TRP A 175 27.80 3.77 13.74
CA TRP A 175 27.04 2.62 14.21
C TRP A 175 25.66 3.05 14.69
N ILE A 176 24.61 2.34 14.26
CA ILE A 176 23.22 2.65 14.61
C ILE A 176 22.60 1.37 15.19
N PRO A 177 22.62 1.20 16.52
CA PRO A 177 22.14 -0.01 17.17
C PRO A 177 20.60 -0.06 17.24
N ASN A 178 20.06 -1.23 17.59
CA ASN A 178 18.66 -1.43 18.01
C ASN A 178 17.60 -1.10 16.95
N ASN A 179 17.89 -1.32 15.67
CA ASN A 179 16.88 -1.24 14.62
C ASN A 179 16.01 -2.50 14.61
N ASN A 180 14.81 -2.41 14.05
CA ASN A 180 13.92 -3.55 13.82
C ASN A 180 13.63 -3.69 12.32
N ARG A 181 13.42 -4.92 11.86
CA ARG A 181 13.00 -5.22 10.49
C ARG A 181 11.77 -6.10 10.48
N ALA A 182 10.91 -5.95 9.49
CA ALA A 182 9.86 -6.91 9.21
C ALA A 182 10.45 -8.12 8.47
N THR A 183 10.08 -9.33 8.91
CA THR A 183 10.37 -10.57 8.20
C THR A 183 9.21 -11.56 8.31
N GLY A 184 9.06 -12.43 7.32
CA GLY A 184 8.14 -13.58 7.34
C GLY A 184 7.04 -13.52 6.28
N LEU A 185 5.93 -14.21 6.56
CA LEU A 185 4.78 -14.36 5.67
C LEU A 185 3.67 -13.38 6.03
N PHE A 186 3.18 -12.65 5.03
CA PHE A 186 2.21 -11.57 5.18
C PHE A 186 0.99 -11.79 4.30
N VAL A 187 -0.19 -11.52 4.84
CA VAL A 187 -1.43 -11.49 4.09
C VAL A 187 -1.97 -10.09 3.97
N GLN A 188 -2.59 -9.81 2.82
CA GLN A 188 -3.35 -8.60 2.55
C GLN A 188 -4.63 -8.97 1.81
N ASP A 189 -5.75 -8.53 2.36
CA ASP A 189 -7.08 -8.66 1.78
C ASP A 189 -7.50 -7.34 1.09
N MET A 190 -8.21 -7.45 -0.04
CA MET A 190 -8.82 -6.33 -0.77
C MET A 190 -10.24 -6.68 -1.23
N ALA A 191 -11.13 -5.70 -1.22
CA ALA A 191 -12.43 -5.79 -1.86
C ALA A 191 -12.61 -4.66 -2.89
N ILE A 192 -13.11 -5.01 -4.08
CA ILE A 192 -13.39 -4.08 -5.18
C ILE A 192 -14.91 -4.00 -5.35
N ASP A 193 -15.52 -2.85 -5.06
CA ASP A 193 -16.94 -2.62 -5.36
C ASP A 193 -17.11 -2.21 -6.82
N LEU A 194 -17.54 -3.16 -7.66
CA LEU A 194 -17.68 -2.96 -9.10
C LEU A 194 -18.74 -1.89 -9.44
N ARG A 195 -19.75 -1.70 -8.59
CA ARG A 195 -20.80 -0.69 -8.82
C ARG A 195 -20.28 0.74 -8.63
N ARG A 196 -19.15 0.90 -7.95
CA ARG A 196 -18.53 2.20 -7.67
C ARG A 196 -17.24 2.42 -8.45
N LEU A 197 -16.61 1.34 -8.92
CA LEU A 197 -15.27 1.35 -9.50
C LEU A 197 -15.09 2.42 -10.59
N PHE A 198 -16.09 2.56 -11.45
CA PHE A 198 -16.10 3.54 -12.55
C PHE A 198 -17.32 4.48 -12.53
N SER A 199 -17.98 4.61 -11.37
CA SER A 199 -19.22 5.37 -11.23
C SER A 199 -19.10 6.48 -10.20
N ILE A 200 -19.68 7.65 -10.49
CA ILE A 200 -19.72 8.84 -9.63
C ILE A 200 -21.16 9.17 -9.30
N SER A 201 -21.50 9.30 -8.02
CA SER A 201 -22.88 9.59 -7.62
C SER A 201 -23.30 11.00 -8.02
N LEU A 202 -24.52 11.12 -8.55
CA LEU A 202 -25.20 12.39 -8.84
C LEU A 202 -26.14 12.82 -7.69
N ASN A 203 -25.91 12.32 -6.48
CA ASN A 203 -26.71 12.69 -5.32
C ASN A 203 -26.42 14.14 -4.90
N SER A 204 -27.40 15.03 -5.05
CA SER A 204 -27.28 16.45 -4.71
C SER A 204 -27.26 16.73 -3.20
N PHE A 205 -27.70 15.79 -2.36
CA PHE A 205 -27.64 15.90 -0.90
C PHE A 205 -26.24 15.57 -0.36
N GLU A 206 -25.58 14.59 -0.98
CA GLU A 206 -24.24 14.11 -0.60
C GLU A 206 -23.33 14.09 -1.84
N PRO A 207 -22.89 15.27 -2.32
CA PRO A 207 -22.20 15.38 -3.60
C PRO A 207 -20.80 14.75 -3.56
N GLU A 208 -20.48 13.96 -4.57
CA GLU A 208 -19.11 13.45 -4.79
C GLU A 208 -18.24 14.42 -5.58
N ILE A 209 -18.85 15.31 -6.39
CA ILE A 209 -18.18 16.27 -7.28
C ILE A 209 -18.93 17.62 -7.27
N THR A 210 -18.32 18.66 -7.84
CA THR A 210 -18.98 19.95 -8.10
C THR A 210 -19.82 19.88 -9.38
N ALA A 211 -20.74 20.84 -9.56
CA ALA A 211 -21.52 20.97 -10.80
C ALA A 211 -20.63 21.21 -12.03
N GLU A 212 -19.57 22.03 -11.88
CA GLU A 212 -18.57 22.27 -12.93
C GLU A 212 -17.87 20.97 -13.35
N THR A 213 -17.42 20.17 -12.37
CA THR A 213 -16.85 18.85 -12.65
C THR A 213 -17.87 17.94 -13.33
N GLU A 214 -19.14 17.95 -12.92
CA GLU A 214 -20.19 17.15 -13.54
C GLU A 214 -20.38 17.49 -15.03
N GLU A 215 -20.51 18.78 -15.36
CA GLU A 215 -20.65 19.26 -16.75
C GLU A 215 -19.46 18.81 -17.60
N ARG A 216 -18.23 19.01 -17.12
CA ARG A 216 -17.02 18.58 -17.82
C ARG A 216 -16.96 17.06 -18.03
N LEU A 217 -17.41 16.25 -17.07
CA LEU A 217 -17.43 14.78 -17.25
C LEU A 217 -18.39 14.37 -18.36
N ARG A 218 -19.54 15.07 -18.50
CA ARG A 218 -20.49 14.85 -19.60
C ARG A 218 -19.87 15.21 -20.94
N GLU A 219 -19.14 16.32 -21.02
CA GLU A 219 -18.37 16.70 -22.21
C GLU A 219 -17.28 15.67 -22.56
N LEU A 220 -16.66 15.06 -21.55
CA LEU A 220 -15.71 13.95 -21.69
C LEU A 220 -16.38 12.60 -22.04
N GLY A 221 -17.70 12.58 -22.25
CA GLY A 221 -18.46 11.42 -22.70
C GLY A 221 -18.83 10.43 -21.59
N TRP A 222 -18.82 10.84 -20.32
CA TRP A 222 -19.34 10.01 -19.24
C TRP A 222 -20.84 9.77 -19.42
N ILE A 223 -21.27 8.55 -19.09
CA ILE A 223 -22.61 8.04 -19.42
C ILE A 223 -23.51 8.13 -18.19
N GLU A 224 -24.72 8.66 -18.34
CA GLU A 224 -25.73 8.57 -17.29
C GLU A 224 -26.18 7.12 -17.09
N SER A 225 -26.22 6.69 -15.82
CA SER A 225 -26.69 5.37 -15.43
C SER A 225 -27.32 5.43 -14.03
N GLU A 226 -27.80 4.29 -13.57
CA GLU A 226 -28.37 4.12 -12.25
C GLU A 226 -27.87 2.80 -11.66
N ASN A 227 -27.55 2.83 -10.37
CA ASN A 227 -27.23 1.64 -9.59
C ASN A 227 -28.02 1.66 -8.28
N ILE A 228 -27.81 0.66 -7.42
CA ILE A 228 -28.54 0.54 -6.15
C ILE A 228 -28.36 1.75 -5.20
N PHE A 229 -27.41 2.64 -5.46
CA PHE A 229 -27.15 3.86 -4.69
C PHE A 229 -27.80 5.11 -5.31
N GLY A 230 -28.46 4.97 -6.48
CA GLY A 230 -29.13 6.03 -7.22
C GLY A 230 -28.43 6.39 -8.53
N LYS A 231 -28.79 7.55 -9.08
CA LYS A 231 -28.25 8.08 -10.34
C LYS A 231 -26.75 8.33 -10.24
N CYS A 232 -26.03 8.01 -11.32
CA CYS A 232 -24.58 8.16 -11.40
C CYS A 232 -24.11 8.47 -12.82
N LEU A 233 -22.89 9.01 -12.93
CA LEU A 233 -22.13 9.04 -14.17
C LEU A 233 -21.14 7.88 -14.20
N VAL A 234 -20.99 7.24 -15.36
CA VAL A 234 -20.10 6.10 -15.57
C VAL A 234 -19.00 6.48 -16.57
N ALA A 235 -17.75 6.17 -16.24
CA ALA A 235 -16.61 6.45 -17.12
C ALA A 235 -16.76 5.75 -18.48
N PRO A 236 -16.34 6.35 -19.61
CA PRO A 236 -16.50 5.76 -20.95
C PRO A 236 -15.86 4.37 -21.08
N LYS A 237 -16.45 3.49 -21.90
CA LYS A 237 -15.98 2.09 -22.09
C LYS A 237 -14.50 1.98 -22.48
N LYS A 238 -13.99 2.89 -23.31
CA LYS A 238 -12.58 2.94 -23.70
C LYS A 238 -11.68 3.16 -22.47
N GLU A 239 -12.08 4.08 -21.61
CA GLU A 239 -11.35 4.43 -20.40
C GLU A 239 -11.41 3.31 -19.37
N ARG A 240 -12.58 2.70 -19.16
CA ARG A 240 -12.73 1.53 -18.28
C ARG A 240 -11.80 0.39 -18.71
N LYS A 241 -11.72 0.05 -20.00
CA LYS A 241 -10.81 -1.00 -20.50
C LYS A 241 -9.35 -0.69 -20.19
N ARG A 242 -8.91 0.54 -20.46
CA ARG A 242 -7.54 1.01 -20.20
C ARG A 242 -7.19 0.88 -18.72
N LEU A 243 -8.07 1.38 -17.86
CA LEU A 243 -7.84 1.42 -16.42
C LEU A 243 -8.00 0.05 -15.75
N ILE A 244 -8.86 -0.83 -16.25
CA ILE A 244 -9.01 -2.20 -15.73
C ILE A 244 -7.69 -2.98 -15.87
N THR A 245 -7.03 -2.91 -17.03
CA THR A 245 -5.74 -3.57 -17.24
C THR A 245 -4.67 -3.01 -16.29
N ALA A 246 -4.57 -1.69 -16.20
CA ALA A 246 -3.59 -1.05 -15.31
C ALA A 246 -3.86 -1.32 -13.82
N LEU A 247 -5.14 -1.34 -13.42
CA LEU A 247 -5.54 -1.63 -12.05
C LEU A 247 -5.25 -3.09 -11.67
N ALA A 248 -5.49 -4.05 -12.58
CA ALA A 248 -5.13 -5.44 -12.34
C ALA A 248 -3.62 -5.61 -12.11
N GLU A 249 -2.80 -4.97 -12.95
CA GLU A 249 -1.34 -4.97 -12.73
C GLU A 249 -0.97 -4.32 -11.39
N ALA A 250 -1.55 -3.15 -11.07
CA ALA A 250 -1.29 -2.46 -9.83
C ALA A 250 -1.68 -3.25 -8.57
N ILE A 251 -2.78 -4.00 -8.62
CA ILE A 251 -3.24 -4.83 -7.50
C ILE A 251 -2.29 -6.00 -7.23
N ILE A 252 -1.69 -6.59 -8.27
CA ILE A 252 -0.84 -7.78 -8.15
C ILE A 252 0.62 -7.41 -7.88
N ASP A 253 1.12 -6.36 -8.53
CA ASP A 253 2.55 -6.04 -8.60
C ASP A 253 2.97 -4.81 -7.76
N TRP A 254 2.08 -4.25 -6.94
CA TRP A 254 2.51 -3.19 -6.04
C TRP A 254 3.60 -3.68 -5.08
N THR A 255 4.55 -2.78 -4.80
CA THR A 255 5.66 -3.01 -3.88
C THR A 255 5.96 -1.75 -3.07
N ILE A 256 6.64 -1.91 -1.94
CA ILE A 256 7.16 -0.82 -1.11
C ILE A 256 8.62 -0.59 -1.51
N THR A 257 8.89 0.45 -2.29
CA THR A 257 10.22 0.68 -2.86
C THR A 257 11.08 1.71 -2.12
N SER A 258 10.50 2.64 -1.35
CA SER A 258 11.21 3.89 -1.03
C SER A 258 11.18 4.44 0.40
N ASN A 259 10.57 3.77 1.38
CA ASN A 259 10.48 4.36 2.73
C ASN A 259 11.56 3.86 3.71
N GLN A 260 12.84 4.13 3.42
CA GLN A 260 14.01 3.75 4.26
C GLN A 260 14.49 2.29 4.11
N SER A 261 14.27 1.65 2.97
CA SER A 261 14.89 0.35 2.64
C SER A 261 16.40 0.51 2.48
N ARG A 262 17.11 0.62 3.61
CA ARG A 262 18.54 0.30 3.69
C ARG A 262 18.80 -1.16 3.33
N THR A 263 17.74 -1.97 3.40
CA THR A 263 17.68 -3.38 3.03
C THR A 263 16.55 -3.54 2.01
N PHE A 264 16.89 -4.07 0.84
CA PHE A 264 15.94 -4.33 -0.24
C PHE A 264 15.26 -5.68 -0.01
N SER A 265 13.94 -5.74 -0.26
CA SER A 265 13.19 -6.99 -0.32
C SER A 265 12.36 -7.00 -1.58
N LEU A 266 12.39 -8.10 -2.32
CA LEU A 266 11.52 -8.31 -3.49
C LEU A 266 10.04 -8.31 -3.10
N MET A 267 9.75 -8.65 -1.84
CA MET A 267 8.40 -8.88 -1.32
C MET A 267 7.57 -9.76 -2.26
N GLU A 268 8.10 -10.95 -2.56
CA GLU A 268 7.53 -11.83 -3.57
C GLU A 268 6.07 -12.15 -3.23
N THR A 269 5.20 -12.02 -4.23
CA THR A 269 3.82 -12.51 -4.10
C THR A 269 3.84 -14.03 -4.28
N LEU A 270 3.73 -14.75 -3.18
CA LEU A 270 3.75 -16.21 -3.16
C LEU A 270 2.46 -16.78 -3.75
N ALA A 271 1.31 -16.21 -3.38
CA ALA A 271 0.01 -16.65 -3.89
C ALA A 271 -1.01 -15.50 -3.93
N VAL A 272 -1.97 -15.63 -4.84
CA VAL A 272 -3.12 -14.74 -4.97
C VAL A 272 -4.39 -15.59 -5.09
N THR A 273 -5.42 -15.24 -4.33
CA THR A 273 -6.74 -15.86 -4.45
C THR A 273 -7.78 -14.79 -4.76
N ILE A 274 -8.69 -15.11 -5.68
CA ILE A 274 -9.70 -14.18 -6.21
C ILE A 274 -11.06 -14.87 -6.20
N GLY A 275 -12.10 -14.18 -5.71
CA GLY A 275 -13.44 -14.75 -5.64
C GLY A 275 -14.50 -13.76 -5.20
N GLU A 276 -15.73 -14.25 -5.06
CA GLU A 276 -16.91 -13.42 -4.72
C GLU A 276 -17.42 -13.64 -3.30
N ASN A 277 -16.85 -14.61 -2.58
CA ASN A 277 -17.24 -14.96 -1.22
C ASN A 277 -16.11 -14.65 -0.24
N ALA A 278 -16.32 -13.63 0.60
CA ALA A 278 -15.34 -13.17 1.57
C ALA A 278 -14.89 -14.27 2.56
N ASN A 279 -15.79 -15.16 2.97
CA ASN A 279 -15.46 -16.24 3.90
C ASN A 279 -14.58 -17.30 3.23
N LYS A 280 -14.88 -17.67 1.99
CA LYS A 280 -14.04 -18.59 1.21
C LYS A 280 -12.66 -18.00 0.94
N ILE A 281 -12.57 -16.69 0.65
CA ILE A 281 -11.30 -15.98 0.50
C ILE A 281 -10.48 -16.01 1.80
N ALA A 282 -11.10 -15.74 2.94
CA ALA A 282 -10.39 -15.80 4.22
C ALA A 282 -9.80 -17.19 4.52
N SER A 283 -10.49 -18.26 4.11
CA SER A 283 -10.03 -19.65 4.26
C SER A 283 -8.99 -20.09 3.24
N SER A 284 -8.86 -19.38 2.12
CA SER A 284 -8.00 -19.79 0.99
C SER A 284 -6.50 -19.69 1.26
N ILE A 285 -6.08 -18.77 2.13
CA ILE A 285 -4.69 -18.63 2.59
C ILE A 285 -4.73 -18.47 4.11
N ARG A 286 -4.25 -19.49 4.83
CA ARG A 286 -4.39 -19.60 6.28
C ARG A 286 -3.14 -20.18 6.93
N ALA A 287 -3.11 -20.18 8.25
CA ALA A 287 -2.17 -20.95 9.02
C ALA A 287 -2.92 -21.92 9.95
N LYS A 288 -2.35 -23.10 10.18
CA LYS A 288 -2.85 -24.08 11.15
C LYS A 288 -1.80 -24.25 12.24
N LEU A 289 -2.19 -24.22 13.51
CA LEU A 289 -1.31 -24.56 14.63
C LEU A 289 -0.88 -26.03 14.53
N SER A 290 0.36 -26.33 14.91
CA SER A 290 0.82 -27.72 15.00
C SER A 290 0.08 -28.45 16.13
N GLU A 291 -0.25 -29.72 15.89
CA GLU A 291 -0.81 -30.60 16.92
C GLU A 291 0.31 -31.27 17.76
N GLU A 292 1.55 -31.29 17.25
CA GLU A 292 2.70 -31.98 17.85
C GLU A 292 3.70 -31.03 18.52
N GLU A 293 3.83 -29.80 18.02
CA GLU A 293 4.84 -28.84 18.46
C GLU A 293 4.17 -27.58 19.01
N ASP A 294 4.43 -27.28 20.28
CA ASP A 294 4.08 -25.99 20.86
C ASP A 294 4.78 -24.86 20.10
N ASP A 295 4.11 -23.72 19.95
CA ASP A 295 4.67 -22.51 19.31
C ASP A 295 5.04 -22.67 17.82
N LYS A 296 4.40 -23.61 17.12
CA LYS A 296 4.51 -23.77 15.66
C LYS A 296 3.20 -23.57 14.91
N ALA A 297 3.28 -22.93 13.75
CA ALA A 297 2.18 -22.84 12.81
C ALA A 297 2.64 -23.22 11.40
N THR A 298 1.78 -23.89 10.65
CA THR A 298 2.02 -24.29 9.27
C THR A 298 1.18 -23.41 8.33
N PRO A 299 1.81 -22.66 7.40
CA PRO A 299 1.09 -21.94 6.36
C PRO A 299 0.43 -22.92 5.38
N ILE A 300 -0.76 -22.60 4.90
CA ILE A 300 -1.55 -23.42 3.98
C ILE A 300 -2.16 -22.53 2.91
N ILE A 301 -1.99 -22.92 1.65
CA ILE A 301 -2.72 -22.39 0.51
C ILE A 301 -3.71 -23.47 0.08
N GLU A 302 -5.01 -23.17 0.13
CA GLU A 302 -6.05 -24.06 -0.39
C GLU A 302 -6.19 -23.82 -1.90
N GLU A 303 -5.58 -24.70 -2.69
CA GLU A 303 -5.51 -24.57 -4.14
C GLU A 303 -6.81 -24.97 -4.85
N GLU A 304 -7.71 -25.67 -4.17
CA GLU A 304 -8.94 -26.22 -4.72
C GLU A 304 -10.14 -25.85 -3.83
N ILE A 305 -10.55 -24.59 -3.86
CA ILE A 305 -11.81 -24.12 -3.26
C ILE A 305 -12.77 -23.75 -4.38
N GLU A 306 -13.95 -24.36 -4.39
CA GLU A 306 -15.00 -24.02 -5.34
C GLU A 306 -15.36 -22.52 -5.28
N GLY A 307 -15.30 -21.85 -6.44
CA GLY A 307 -15.61 -20.43 -6.58
C GLY A 307 -14.49 -19.48 -6.15
N ILE A 308 -13.30 -20.00 -5.83
CA ILE A 308 -12.08 -19.23 -5.61
C ILE A 308 -11.04 -19.63 -6.66
N ASP A 309 -10.59 -18.64 -7.43
CA ASP A 309 -9.48 -18.79 -8.36
C ASP A 309 -8.17 -18.62 -7.57
N THR A 310 -7.34 -19.66 -7.47
CA THR A 310 -6.07 -19.67 -6.72
C THR A 310 -4.87 -19.74 -7.66
N PHE A 311 -3.93 -18.80 -7.50
CA PHE A 311 -2.72 -18.69 -8.30
C PHE A 311 -1.50 -18.74 -7.39
N VAL A 312 -0.62 -19.72 -7.60
CA VAL A 312 0.54 -19.98 -6.73
C VAL A 312 1.83 -19.83 -7.53
N SER A 313 2.72 -18.94 -7.10
CA SER A 313 4.04 -18.76 -7.74
C SER A 313 5.00 -19.89 -7.35
N THR A 314 6.02 -20.14 -8.17
CA THR A 314 7.07 -21.12 -7.85
C THR A 314 7.89 -20.75 -6.61
N ALA A 315 7.95 -19.47 -6.23
CA ALA A 315 8.59 -19.03 -5.00
C ALA A 315 7.87 -19.55 -3.74
N ALA A 316 6.58 -19.87 -3.83
CA ALA A 316 5.80 -20.37 -2.71
C ALA A 316 6.31 -21.71 -2.17
N SER A 317 6.84 -22.58 -3.04
CA SER A 317 7.34 -23.91 -2.68
C SER A 317 8.53 -23.88 -1.71
N GLY A 318 9.22 -22.74 -1.60
CA GLY A 318 10.28 -22.51 -0.60
C GLY A 318 9.76 -22.32 0.82
N TYR A 319 8.48 -21.99 0.99
CA TYR A 319 7.88 -21.64 2.28
C TYR A 319 6.67 -22.51 2.65
N ILE A 320 5.99 -23.07 1.65
CA ILE A 320 4.68 -23.72 1.78
C ILE A 320 4.65 -24.95 0.89
N ARG A 321 4.03 -26.03 1.35
CA ARG A 321 3.77 -27.20 0.50
C ARG A 321 2.66 -26.87 -0.50
N THR A 322 2.99 -26.88 -1.79
CA THR A 322 2.07 -26.56 -2.89
C THR A 322 1.91 -27.76 -3.82
N LYS A 323 0.90 -27.72 -4.69
CA LYS A 323 0.59 -28.75 -5.70
C LYS A 323 0.67 -28.23 -7.14
N LYS A 324 0.28 -26.97 -7.38
CA LYS A 324 0.09 -26.38 -8.72
C LYS A 324 0.77 -25.01 -8.85
N GLU A 325 2.04 -24.91 -8.46
CA GLU A 325 2.82 -23.70 -8.70
C GLU A 325 3.10 -23.43 -10.19
N SER A 326 3.21 -22.15 -10.56
CA SER A 326 3.54 -21.72 -11.92
C SER A 326 4.32 -20.42 -11.93
N ILE A 327 5.28 -20.28 -12.86
CA ILE A 327 5.99 -19.03 -13.11
C ILE A 327 5.02 -17.95 -13.62
N GLU A 328 3.97 -18.36 -14.33
CA GLU A 328 2.95 -17.47 -14.91
C GLU A 328 1.83 -17.13 -13.92
N ALA A 329 1.90 -17.56 -12.66
CA ALA A 329 0.80 -17.44 -11.71
C ALA A 329 0.34 -15.99 -11.52
N MET A 330 1.26 -15.03 -11.45
CA MET A 330 0.92 -13.62 -11.28
C MET A 330 0.30 -13.02 -12.54
N GLU A 331 0.76 -13.42 -13.73
CA GLU A 331 0.15 -13.00 -14.99
C GLU A 331 -1.29 -13.53 -15.12
N LYS A 332 -1.50 -14.81 -14.82
CA LYS A 332 -2.84 -15.42 -14.82
C LYS A 332 -3.78 -14.78 -13.78
N ALA A 333 -3.25 -14.38 -12.61
CA ALA A 333 -4.02 -13.63 -11.62
C ALA A 333 -4.46 -12.26 -12.16
N LYS A 334 -3.58 -11.52 -12.86
CA LYS A 334 -3.93 -10.25 -13.52
C LYS A 334 -5.00 -10.46 -14.59
N GLU A 335 -4.83 -11.45 -15.47
CA GLU A 335 -5.80 -11.81 -16.49
C GLU A 335 -7.18 -12.11 -15.88
N LYS A 336 -7.21 -12.87 -14.77
CA LYS A 336 -8.46 -13.20 -14.08
C LYS A 336 -9.15 -11.98 -13.48
N LEU A 337 -8.38 -11.04 -12.92
CA LEU A 337 -8.93 -9.76 -12.45
C LEU A 337 -9.52 -8.94 -13.60
N VAL A 338 -8.80 -8.86 -14.73
CA VAL A 338 -9.28 -8.17 -15.94
C VAL A 338 -10.58 -8.80 -16.44
N GLU A 339 -10.62 -10.14 -16.55
CA GLU A 339 -11.81 -10.90 -16.95
C GLU A 339 -13.01 -10.55 -16.06
N LYS A 340 -12.85 -10.68 -14.73
CA LYS A 340 -13.95 -10.41 -13.78
C LYS A 340 -14.38 -8.94 -13.81
N MET A 341 -13.45 -8.00 -13.89
CA MET A 341 -13.79 -6.58 -13.97
C MET A 341 -14.49 -6.21 -15.28
N LEU A 342 -14.12 -6.81 -16.42
CA LEU A 342 -14.75 -6.57 -17.71
C LEU A 342 -16.12 -7.24 -17.86
N ALA A 343 -16.37 -8.33 -17.13
CA ALA A 343 -17.64 -9.05 -17.14
C ALA A 343 -18.80 -8.27 -16.49
N PHE A 344 -18.50 -7.26 -15.66
CA PHE A 344 -19.51 -6.44 -15.02
C PHE A 344 -20.07 -5.37 -15.97
N ASP A 345 -21.39 -5.30 -16.11
CA ASP A 345 -22.05 -4.26 -16.90
C ASP A 345 -22.16 -2.95 -16.10
N TYR A 346 -21.15 -2.09 -16.25
CA TYR A 346 -21.12 -0.78 -15.57
C TYR A 346 -22.22 0.17 -16.05
N GLU A 347 -22.83 -0.04 -17.21
CA GLU A 347 -23.86 0.86 -17.76
C GLU A 347 -25.27 0.43 -17.33
N LYS A 348 -25.44 -0.84 -16.93
CA LYS A 348 -26.70 -1.42 -16.43
C LYS A 348 -26.47 -2.20 -15.14
N GLN A 349 -26.50 -1.49 -14.01
CA GLN A 349 -26.07 -2.03 -12.71
C GLN A 349 -27.22 -2.49 -11.77
N LEU A 350 -28.48 -2.36 -12.21
CA LEU A 350 -29.67 -2.71 -11.42
C LEU A 350 -30.05 -4.19 -11.53
#